data_AF-A0A2Z5IT11-F1
#
_entry.id   AF-A0A2Z5IT11-F1
#
_cell.length_a   1.000
_cell.length_b   1.000
_cell.length_c   1.000
_cell.angle_alpha   90.00
_cell.angle_beta   90.00
_cell.angle_gamma   90.00
#
_symmetry.space_group_name_H-M   'P 1'
#
loop_
_entity.id
_entity.type
_entity.pdbx_description
1 polymer ?
#
loop_
_entity_poly.entity_id
_entity_poly.type
_entity_poly.pdbx_seq_one_letter_code
_entity_poly.pdbx_strand_id
1 'polypeptide(L)'
;MNPNYVYIDFEAITNPFAKLINVPSGTPYAYTLGLLDDRSVFKVKTFIINFKKHTTINSIWTIIRKRILQDINNINQKINIKNVTFIGHNPVLENKCIKRLFPENKVEPLIEKTTVSLSKLTGKFFNRDYFTKTKIVIQNTNDKYLKNSLTNKNGAIASFVGYWLYANSLKNLRANDRRKKYLIELNERSILKELHKYSYDDVLKMLHVASHPEEIEKWIKDLSSKRELIKQINNLNLDDKLTIKDIKEKIWNL
;
A
#
# COMPACT_ATOMS: atom_id res chain seq x y z
N MET A 1 -0.42 -6.65 -22.82
CA MET A 1 -0.98 -5.58 -21.94
C MET A 1 -1.56 -4.48 -22.81
N ASN A 2 -2.69 -3.89 -22.41
CA ASN A 2 -3.34 -2.81 -23.16
C ASN A 2 -2.57 -1.49 -22.97
N PRO A 3 -2.21 -0.74 -24.03
CA PRO A 3 -1.45 0.50 -23.92
C PRO A 3 -2.18 1.62 -23.15
N ASN A 4 -3.51 1.54 -23.02
CA ASN A 4 -4.30 2.53 -22.29
C ASN A 4 -4.51 2.17 -20.80
N TYR A 5 -3.89 1.09 -20.32
CA TYR A 5 -3.99 0.70 -18.92
C TYR A 5 -2.93 1.41 -18.08
N VAL A 6 -3.39 2.03 -16.99
CA VAL A 6 -2.54 2.64 -15.98
C VAL A 6 -2.75 1.92 -14.67
N TYR A 7 -1.75 1.15 -14.26
CA TYR A 7 -1.74 0.46 -12.96
C TYR A 7 -1.47 1.50 -11.89
N ILE A 8 -2.31 1.59 -10.86
CA ILE A 8 -2.18 2.62 -9.83
C ILE A 8 -2.50 2.08 -8.44
N ASP A 9 -1.75 2.55 -7.46
CA ASP A 9 -1.96 2.28 -6.04
C ASP A 9 -1.80 3.59 -5.25
N PHE A 10 -2.67 3.83 -4.27
CA PHE A 10 -2.63 5.01 -3.42
C PHE A 10 -2.26 4.68 -1.98
N GLU A 11 -1.42 5.54 -1.40
CA GLU A 11 -1.26 5.58 0.05
C GLU A 11 -2.11 6.70 0.64
N ALA A 12 -2.84 6.39 1.70
CA ALA A 12 -3.75 7.32 2.33
C ALA A 12 -3.60 7.36 3.85
N ILE A 13 -3.88 8.55 4.41
CA ILE A 13 -3.97 8.73 5.85
C ILE A 13 -5.33 8.21 6.29
N THR A 14 -5.33 7.17 7.13
CA THR A 14 -6.53 6.50 7.63
C THR A 14 -6.68 6.68 9.14
N ASN A 15 -7.86 6.31 9.66
CA ASN A 15 -8.07 6.31 11.10
C ASN A 15 -7.16 5.29 11.81
N PRO A 16 -6.65 5.62 13.01
CA PRO A 16 -7.00 6.81 13.82
C PRO A 16 -6.19 8.08 13.47
N PHE A 17 -5.17 7.99 12.64
CA PHE A 17 -4.26 9.11 12.38
C PHE A 17 -4.92 10.29 11.67
N ALA A 18 -5.84 10.01 10.75
CA ALA A 18 -6.60 11.04 10.04
C ALA A 18 -7.36 11.99 11.00
N LYS A 19 -7.96 11.43 12.08
CA LYS A 19 -8.64 12.22 13.12
C LYS A 19 -7.70 13.19 13.84
N LEU A 20 -6.44 12.80 14.08
CA LEU A 20 -5.49 13.65 14.80
C LEU A 20 -5.19 14.94 14.03
N ILE A 21 -5.04 14.84 12.72
CA ILE A 21 -4.71 15.98 11.83
C ILE A 21 -5.94 16.62 11.16
N ASN A 22 -7.15 16.21 11.56
CA ASN A 22 -8.41 16.77 11.06
C ASN A 22 -8.64 16.61 9.55
N VAL A 23 -8.25 15.47 8.98
CA VAL A 23 -8.50 15.14 7.56
C VAL A 23 -9.49 13.97 7.45
N PRO A 24 -10.27 13.86 6.35
CA PRO A 24 -11.08 12.68 6.10
C PRO A 24 -10.24 11.40 6.05
N SER A 25 -10.74 10.30 6.60
CA SER A 25 -10.07 9.00 6.49
C SER A 25 -10.03 8.56 5.02
N GLY A 26 -8.86 8.10 4.58
CA GLY A 26 -8.61 7.79 3.18
C GLY A 26 -8.21 9.03 2.35
N THR A 27 -7.72 10.10 2.97
CA THR A 27 -7.11 11.21 2.24
C THR A 27 -5.77 10.75 1.65
N PRO A 28 -5.60 10.73 0.32
CA PRO A 28 -4.36 10.26 -0.29
C PRO A 28 -3.24 11.27 -0.06
N TYR A 29 -2.03 10.75 0.13
CA TYR A 29 -0.82 11.57 0.25
C TYR A 29 0.33 11.06 -0.62
N ALA A 30 0.22 9.85 -1.16
CA ALA A 30 1.11 9.35 -2.19
C ALA A 30 0.32 8.51 -3.19
N TYR A 31 0.88 8.35 -4.39
CA TYR A 31 0.47 7.33 -5.34
C TYR A 31 1.71 6.76 -6.03
N THR A 32 1.58 5.54 -6.52
CA THR A 32 2.47 5.00 -7.55
C THR A 32 1.61 4.63 -8.75
N LEU A 33 2.05 5.00 -9.94
CA LEU A 33 1.44 4.54 -11.18
C LEU A 33 2.48 3.90 -12.10
N GLY A 34 2.02 2.98 -12.95
CA GLY A 34 2.83 2.34 -13.97
C GLY A 34 2.05 2.08 -15.25
N LEU A 35 2.72 2.26 -16.38
CA LEU A 35 2.18 2.09 -17.73
C LEU A 35 3.31 1.89 -18.75
N LEU A 36 2.94 1.47 -19.95
CA LEU A 36 3.87 1.29 -21.06
C LEU A 36 4.23 2.64 -21.71
N ASP A 37 5.52 2.86 -21.94
CA ASP A 37 6.00 3.97 -22.78
C ASP A 37 5.75 3.71 -24.27
N ASP A 38 6.15 4.66 -25.12
CA ASP A 38 6.03 4.57 -26.58
C ASP A 38 6.82 3.42 -27.22
N ARG A 39 7.70 2.75 -26.46
CA ARG A 39 8.52 1.63 -26.89
C ARG A 39 8.06 0.32 -26.24
N SER A 40 6.86 0.31 -25.65
CA SER A 40 6.30 -0.83 -24.93
C SER A 40 7.14 -1.26 -23.72
N VAL A 41 7.91 -0.34 -23.13
CA VAL A 41 8.65 -0.60 -21.89
C VAL A 41 7.83 -0.08 -20.72
N PHE A 42 7.58 -0.94 -19.74
CA PHE A 42 6.86 -0.54 -18.54
C PHE A 42 7.69 0.42 -17.69
N LYS A 43 7.12 1.59 -17.39
CA LYS A 43 7.72 2.61 -16.52
C LYS A 43 6.81 2.85 -15.33
N VAL A 44 7.43 3.13 -14.18
CA VAL A 44 6.73 3.38 -12.92
C VAL A 44 7.17 4.74 -12.37
N LYS A 45 6.22 5.50 -11.84
CA LYS A 45 6.44 6.77 -11.16
C LYS A 45 5.71 6.76 -9.83
N THR A 46 6.42 7.18 -8.79
CA THR A 46 5.86 7.39 -7.45
C THR A 46 5.91 8.87 -7.12
N PHE A 47 4.80 9.39 -6.61
CA PHE A 47 4.70 10.75 -6.10
C PHE A 47 4.27 10.71 -4.63
N ILE A 48 4.97 11.48 -3.80
CA ILE A 48 4.65 11.68 -2.38
C ILE A 48 4.49 13.19 -2.16
N ILE A 49 3.39 13.59 -1.51
CA ILE A 49 3.11 15.01 -1.25
C ILE A 49 4.17 15.61 -0.33
N ASN A 50 4.60 16.82 -0.69
CA ASN A 50 5.33 17.70 0.21
C ASN A 50 4.33 18.55 1.02
N PHE A 51 4.03 18.12 2.25
CA PHE A 51 3.08 18.83 3.12
C PHE A 51 3.56 20.22 3.54
N LYS A 52 4.86 20.55 3.45
CA LYS A 52 5.33 21.94 3.67
C LYS A 52 4.76 22.91 2.61
N LYS A 53 4.32 22.39 1.46
CA LYS A 53 3.72 23.17 0.36
C LYS A 53 2.20 22.97 0.21
N HIS A 54 1.67 21.84 0.67
CA HIS A 54 0.30 21.41 0.38
C HIS A 54 -0.37 20.84 1.63
N THR A 55 -0.82 21.69 2.56
CA THR A 55 -1.42 21.26 3.85
C THR A 55 -2.95 21.15 3.83
N THR A 56 -3.64 21.74 2.85
CA THR A 56 -5.10 21.73 2.76
C THR A 56 -5.62 20.59 1.88
N ILE A 57 -6.81 20.08 2.19
CA ILE A 57 -7.46 19.01 1.40
C ILE A 57 -7.55 19.38 -0.08
N ASN A 58 -7.99 20.60 -0.39
CA ASN A 58 -8.09 21.03 -1.79
C ASN A 58 -6.72 21.05 -2.46
N SER A 59 -5.70 21.58 -1.80
CA SER A 59 -4.35 21.60 -2.36
C SER A 59 -3.79 20.19 -2.58
N ILE A 60 -4.08 19.24 -1.70
CA ILE A 60 -3.69 17.82 -1.81
C ILE A 60 -4.29 17.21 -3.08
N TRP A 61 -5.60 17.37 -3.29
CA TRP A 61 -6.27 16.84 -4.49
C TRP A 61 -5.77 17.50 -5.77
N THR A 62 -5.60 18.83 -5.76
CA THR A 62 -5.09 19.57 -6.91
C THR A 62 -3.70 19.12 -7.32
N ILE A 63 -2.77 18.96 -6.35
CA ILE A 63 -1.41 18.55 -6.70
C ILE A 63 -1.35 17.10 -7.17
N ILE A 64 -2.12 16.19 -6.57
CA ILE A 64 -2.20 14.79 -7.03
C ILE A 64 -2.73 14.74 -8.46
N ARG A 65 -3.84 15.43 -8.77
CA ARG A 65 -4.40 15.47 -10.14
C ARG A 65 -3.36 15.94 -11.15
N LYS A 66 -2.70 17.07 -10.84
CA LYS A 66 -1.66 17.66 -11.68
C LYS A 66 -0.51 16.68 -11.92
N ARG A 67 -0.06 15.98 -10.88
CA ARG A 67 1.07 15.06 -10.97
C ARG A 67 0.73 13.79 -11.74
N ILE A 68 -0.45 13.21 -11.57
CA ILE A 68 -0.87 12.04 -12.36
C ILE A 68 -0.88 12.38 -13.86
N LEU A 69 -1.47 13.52 -14.23
CA LEU A 69 -1.49 13.97 -15.63
C LEU A 69 -0.06 14.16 -16.18
N GLN A 70 0.82 14.79 -15.39
CA GLN A 70 2.21 14.99 -15.78
C GLN A 70 2.96 13.66 -15.93
N ASP A 71 2.81 12.75 -14.97
CA ASP A 71 3.55 11.48 -14.96
C ASP A 71 3.11 10.55 -16.09
N ILE A 72 1.80 10.47 -16.38
CA ILE A 72 1.28 9.73 -17.54
C ILE A 72 1.86 10.30 -18.83
N ASN A 73 1.76 11.62 -19.03
CA ASN A 73 2.30 12.28 -20.23
C ASN A 73 3.82 12.14 -20.35
N ASN A 74 4.55 12.18 -19.24
CA ASN A 74 6.01 12.00 -19.22
C ASN A 74 6.44 10.58 -19.58
N ILE A 75 5.63 9.57 -19.24
CA ILE A 75 5.89 8.18 -19.60
C ILE A 75 5.49 7.90 -21.04
N ASN A 76 4.29 8.36 -21.45
CA ASN A 76 3.75 8.13 -22.77
C ASN A 76 2.90 9.33 -23.21
N GLN A 77 3.43 10.13 -24.12
CA GLN A 77 2.79 11.37 -24.58
C GLN A 77 1.58 11.11 -25.48
N LYS A 78 1.43 9.89 -26.02
CA LYS A 78 0.33 9.53 -26.92
C LYS A 78 -0.95 9.15 -26.16
N ILE A 79 -0.88 8.91 -24.86
CA ILE A 79 -2.03 8.52 -24.06
C ILE A 79 -2.90 9.73 -23.76
N ASN A 80 -4.15 9.68 -24.23
CA ASN A 80 -5.18 10.61 -23.81
C ASN A 80 -5.78 10.15 -22.49
N ILE A 81 -5.68 10.98 -21.45
CA ILE A 81 -6.23 10.68 -20.12
C ILE A 81 -7.71 10.26 -20.16
N LYS A 82 -8.52 10.79 -21.08
CA LYS A 82 -9.95 10.43 -21.19
C LYS A 82 -10.18 8.96 -21.55
N ASN A 83 -9.20 8.32 -22.19
CA ASN A 83 -9.28 6.95 -22.66
C ASN A 83 -8.58 5.96 -21.71
N VAL A 84 -8.01 6.45 -20.61
CA VAL A 84 -7.29 5.62 -19.65
C VAL A 84 -8.27 4.81 -18.81
N THR A 85 -7.99 3.51 -18.70
CA THR A 85 -8.56 2.66 -17.66
C THR A 85 -7.52 2.50 -16.55
N PHE A 86 -7.88 2.86 -15.33
CA PHE A 86 -7.03 2.66 -14.16
C PHE A 86 -7.22 1.25 -13.62
N ILE A 87 -6.12 0.54 -13.37
CA ILE A 87 -6.13 -0.82 -12.85
C ILE A 87 -5.55 -0.80 -11.43
N GLY A 88 -6.27 -1.36 -10.47
CA GLY A 88 -5.77 -1.56 -9.10
C GLY A 88 -6.10 -2.96 -8.61
N HIS A 89 -5.35 -3.50 -7.64
CA HIS A 89 -5.54 -4.91 -7.22
C HIS A 89 -6.91 -5.17 -6.60
N ASN A 90 -7.26 -4.41 -5.56
CA ASN A 90 -8.58 -4.41 -4.91
C ASN A 90 -9.03 -2.94 -4.76
N PRO A 91 -9.49 -2.31 -5.86
CA PRO A 91 -9.36 -0.86 -6.06
C PRO A 91 -10.41 -0.02 -5.33
N VAL A 92 -10.69 -0.27 -4.05
CA VAL A 92 -11.69 0.50 -3.29
C VAL A 92 -11.20 1.93 -3.06
N LEU A 93 -9.96 2.09 -2.61
CA LEU A 93 -9.35 3.41 -2.41
C LEU A 93 -9.08 4.09 -3.75
N GLU A 94 -8.54 3.33 -4.71
CA GLU A 94 -8.22 3.78 -6.06
C GLU A 94 -9.47 4.29 -6.75
N ASN A 95 -10.59 3.55 -6.68
CA ASN A 95 -11.87 3.98 -7.25
C ASN A 95 -12.34 5.29 -6.61
N LYS A 96 -12.27 5.42 -5.28
CA LYS A 96 -12.65 6.66 -4.59
C LYS A 96 -11.76 7.85 -5.00
N CYS A 97 -10.44 7.66 -5.06
CA CYS A 97 -9.49 8.70 -5.44
C CYS A 97 -9.64 9.08 -6.92
N ILE A 98 -9.66 8.10 -7.82
CA ILE A 98 -9.77 8.33 -9.25
C ILE A 98 -11.12 8.93 -9.60
N LYS A 99 -12.25 8.47 -9.05
CA LYS A 99 -13.55 9.10 -9.35
C LYS A 99 -13.64 10.54 -8.88
N ARG A 100 -12.94 10.91 -7.81
CA ARG A 100 -12.82 12.31 -7.39
C ARG A 100 -11.92 13.10 -8.34
N LEU A 101 -10.81 12.51 -8.78
CA LEU A 101 -9.82 13.19 -9.60
C LEU A 101 -10.25 13.27 -11.06
N PHE A 102 -10.80 12.21 -11.63
CA PHE A 102 -11.18 12.01 -13.03
C PHE A 102 -12.52 11.24 -13.10
N PRO A 103 -13.67 11.92 -12.97
CA PRO A 103 -14.98 11.26 -12.80
C PRO A 103 -15.37 10.27 -13.90
N GLU A 104 -15.02 10.59 -15.15
CA GLU A 104 -15.36 9.79 -16.33
C GLU A 104 -14.49 8.56 -16.52
N ASN A 105 -13.31 8.50 -15.88
CA ASN A 105 -12.37 7.40 -16.07
C ASN A 105 -12.86 6.11 -15.40
N LYS A 106 -12.62 4.98 -16.06
CA LYS A 106 -12.90 3.65 -15.51
C LYS A 106 -11.82 3.24 -14.52
N VAL A 107 -12.24 2.50 -13.51
CA VAL A 107 -11.36 1.85 -12.54
C VAL A 107 -11.76 0.38 -12.48
N GLU A 108 -10.83 -0.51 -12.78
CA GLU A 108 -11.08 -1.95 -12.87
C GLU A 108 -10.15 -2.71 -11.90
N PRO A 109 -10.66 -3.80 -11.29
CA PRO A 109 -9.82 -4.67 -10.49
C PRO A 109 -8.82 -5.43 -11.38
N LEU A 110 -7.62 -5.65 -10.87
CA LEU A 110 -6.59 -6.45 -11.54
C LEU A 110 -7.04 -7.88 -11.78
N ILE A 111 -7.75 -8.44 -10.78
CA ILE A 111 -8.32 -9.78 -10.82
C ILE A 111 -9.77 -9.66 -10.38
N GLU A 112 -10.70 -10.12 -11.21
CA GLU A 112 -12.11 -10.11 -10.85
C GLU A 112 -12.42 -11.04 -9.67
N LYS A 113 -13.32 -10.59 -8.79
CA LYS A 113 -13.93 -11.39 -7.70
C LYS A 113 -12.94 -12.07 -6.75
N THR A 114 -11.72 -11.54 -6.60
CA THR A 114 -10.76 -12.01 -5.59
C THR A 114 -10.70 -11.08 -4.39
N THR A 115 -10.47 -11.66 -3.21
CA THR A 115 -10.18 -10.92 -1.96
C THR A 115 -8.77 -11.21 -1.44
N VAL A 116 -7.98 -11.95 -2.20
CA VAL A 116 -6.61 -12.30 -1.82
C VAL A 116 -5.74 -11.03 -1.86
N SER A 117 -4.91 -10.83 -0.84
CA SER A 117 -3.94 -9.73 -0.82
C SER A 117 -2.86 -9.93 -1.90
N LEU A 118 -2.54 -8.87 -2.64
CA LEU A 118 -1.48 -8.88 -3.66
C LEU A 118 -0.15 -9.38 -3.12
N SER A 119 0.26 -8.88 -1.94
CA SER A 119 1.52 -9.30 -1.30
C SER A 119 1.54 -10.79 -0.92
N LYS A 120 0.38 -11.41 -0.65
CA LYS A 120 0.31 -12.86 -0.44
C LYS A 120 0.41 -13.61 -1.77
N LEU A 121 -0.30 -13.11 -2.80
CA LEU A 121 -0.31 -13.70 -4.15
C LEU A 121 1.09 -13.75 -4.75
N THR A 122 1.85 -12.67 -4.60
CA THR A 122 3.18 -12.52 -5.20
C THR A 122 4.31 -12.81 -4.22
N GLY A 123 4.03 -13.30 -3.00
CA GLY A 123 5.02 -13.43 -1.92
C GLY A 123 6.20 -14.36 -2.23
N LYS A 124 6.03 -15.29 -3.19
CA LYS A 124 7.13 -16.14 -3.69
C LYS A 124 8.20 -15.35 -4.44
N PHE A 125 7.80 -14.27 -5.11
CA PHE A 125 8.66 -13.46 -5.97
C PHE A 125 9.04 -12.13 -5.31
N PHE A 126 8.19 -11.62 -4.42
CA PHE A 126 8.36 -10.36 -3.71
C PHE A 126 8.35 -10.63 -2.20
N ASN A 127 9.51 -10.93 -1.64
CA ASN A 127 9.69 -11.33 -0.23
C ASN A 127 10.48 -10.29 0.60
N ARG A 128 10.57 -9.05 0.12
CA ARG A 128 11.33 -7.99 0.78
C ARG A 128 10.62 -7.55 2.05
N ASP A 129 11.42 -7.30 3.10
CA ASP A 129 10.95 -6.54 4.24
C ASP A 129 10.94 -5.04 3.90
N TYR A 130 9.90 -4.34 4.36
CA TYR A 130 9.71 -2.92 4.14
C TYR A 130 9.75 -2.19 5.48
N PHE A 131 10.09 -0.90 5.44
CA PHE A 131 10.12 -0.03 6.61
C PHE A 131 11.04 -0.50 7.74
N THR A 132 12.08 -1.29 7.47
CA THR A 132 12.98 -1.88 8.48
C THR A 132 13.52 -0.83 9.46
N LYS A 133 13.97 0.34 8.98
CA LYS A 133 14.49 1.40 9.87
C LYS A 133 13.36 2.05 10.67
N THR A 134 12.24 2.33 10.02
CA THR A 134 11.06 2.92 10.66
C THR A 134 10.50 1.98 11.74
N LYS A 135 10.50 0.65 11.51
CA LYS A 135 10.10 -0.37 12.48
C LYS A 135 10.98 -0.36 13.73
N ILE A 136 12.30 -0.26 13.58
CA ILE A 136 13.22 -0.16 14.72
C ILE A 136 12.89 1.05 15.60
N VAL A 137 12.65 2.21 15.00
CA VAL A 137 12.29 3.41 15.77
C VAL A 137 10.93 3.26 16.46
N ILE A 138 9.94 2.68 15.77
CA ILE A 138 8.62 2.36 16.35
C ILE A 138 8.77 1.37 17.52
N GLN A 139 9.61 0.35 17.43
CA GLN A 139 9.83 -0.59 18.52
C GLN A 139 10.48 0.06 19.75
N ASN A 140 11.33 1.06 19.54
CA ASN A 140 12.06 1.77 20.58
C ASN A 140 11.28 2.95 21.20
N THR A 141 10.08 3.28 20.72
CA THR A 141 9.24 4.32 21.34
C THR A 141 8.72 3.88 22.72
N ASN A 142 8.20 4.81 23.54
CA ASN A 142 7.46 4.47 24.76
C ASN A 142 5.94 4.27 24.52
N ASP A 143 5.46 4.56 23.31
CA ASP A 143 4.05 4.45 22.95
C ASP A 143 3.64 3.00 22.63
N LYS A 144 2.88 2.38 23.53
CA LYS A 144 2.36 1.01 23.38
C LYS A 144 1.45 0.86 22.15
N TYR A 145 0.66 1.88 21.81
CA TYR A 145 -0.23 1.82 20.67
C TYR A 145 0.56 1.71 19.37
N LEU A 146 1.63 2.51 19.21
CA LEU A 146 2.49 2.44 18.02
C LEU A 146 3.19 1.08 17.89
N LYS A 147 3.76 0.55 18.97
CA LYS A 147 4.40 -0.78 18.94
C LYS A 147 3.43 -1.87 18.50
N ASN A 148 2.25 -1.94 19.13
CA ASN A 148 1.30 -3.02 18.90
C ASN A 148 0.58 -2.89 17.55
N SER A 149 0.33 -1.66 17.10
CA SER A 149 -0.49 -1.42 15.91
C SER A 149 0.32 -1.37 14.62
N LEU A 150 1.63 -1.03 14.68
CA LEU A 150 2.41 -0.72 13.47
C LEU A 150 3.51 -1.73 13.15
N THR A 151 4.25 -2.23 14.14
CA THR A 151 5.54 -2.93 13.95
C THR A 151 5.53 -4.02 12.86
N ASN A 152 4.46 -4.81 12.79
CA ASN A 152 4.35 -5.95 11.85
C ASN A 152 3.37 -5.70 10.69
N LYS A 153 2.91 -4.45 10.49
CA LYS A 153 1.83 -4.12 9.54
C LYS A 153 2.27 -3.00 8.60
N ASN A 154 2.92 -3.37 7.48
CA ASN A 154 3.46 -2.41 6.50
C ASN A 154 2.43 -1.37 6.03
N GLY A 155 1.20 -1.77 5.69
CA GLY A 155 0.13 -0.83 5.32
C GLY A 155 -0.29 0.11 6.45
N ALA A 156 -0.20 -0.32 7.71
CA ALA A 156 -0.43 0.56 8.85
C ALA A 156 0.73 1.55 9.05
N ILE A 157 1.98 1.12 8.80
CA ILE A 157 3.15 1.99 8.79
C ILE A 157 3.01 3.04 7.68
N ALA A 158 2.59 2.66 6.47
CA ALA A 158 2.34 3.62 5.39
C ALA A 158 1.32 4.69 5.82
N SER A 159 0.15 4.29 6.34
CA SER A 159 -0.84 5.26 6.87
C SER A 159 -0.26 6.17 7.97
N PHE A 160 0.52 5.60 8.90
CA PHE A 160 1.23 6.36 9.94
C PHE A 160 2.23 7.36 9.35
N VAL A 161 3.00 6.96 8.33
CA VAL A 161 3.95 7.82 7.63
C VAL A 161 3.27 9.03 7.02
N GLY A 162 2.09 8.87 6.40
CA GLY A 162 1.31 9.99 5.87
C GLY A 162 0.94 11.01 6.96
N TYR A 163 0.51 10.53 8.13
CA TYR A 163 0.29 11.39 9.30
C TYR A 163 1.57 12.05 9.79
N TRP A 164 2.66 11.28 9.90
CA TRP A 164 3.93 11.79 10.41
C TRP A 164 4.46 12.90 9.51
N LEU A 165 4.46 12.70 8.18
CA LEU A 165 4.86 13.72 7.21
C LEU A 165 4.00 14.98 7.32
N TYR A 166 2.69 14.83 7.53
CA TYR A 166 1.79 15.96 7.74
C TYR A 166 2.13 16.72 9.01
N ALA A 167 2.13 16.03 10.16
CA ALA A 167 2.36 16.63 11.47
C ALA A 167 3.76 17.27 11.58
N ASN A 168 4.79 16.61 11.04
CA ASN A 168 6.17 17.11 11.00
C ASN A 168 6.35 18.33 10.09
N SER A 169 5.44 18.58 9.14
CA SER A 169 5.48 19.78 8.30
C SER A 169 4.92 21.04 8.96
N LEU A 170 4.16 20.89 10.04
CA LEU A 170 3.50 22.00 10.72
C LEU A 170 4.48 22.72 11.65
N LYS A 171 4.47 24.06 11.59
CA LYS A 171 5.27 24.91 12.48
C LYS A 171 4.44 25.34 13.70
N ASN A 172 5.12 25.63 14.81
CA ASN A 172 4.55 26.28 15.99
C ASN A 172 3.35 25.57 16.63
N LEU A 173 3.33 24.23 16.59
CA LEU A 173 2.32 23.45 17.31
C LEU A 173 2.49 23.64 18.83
N ARG A 174 1.39 23.88 19.56
CA ARG A 174 1.38 23.97 21.02
C ARG A 174 1.83 22.65 21.66
N ALA A 175 2.26 22.68 22.93
CA ALA A 175 2.73 21.48 23.64
C ALA A 175 1.65 20.39 23.73
N ASN A 176 0.39 20.78 23.99
CA ASN A 176 -0.76 19.89 24.13
C ASN A 176 -1.52 19.62 22.81
N ASP A 177 -0.94 19.95 21.66
CA ASP A 177 -1.60 19.76 20.38
C ASP A 177 -1.78 18.27 20.07
N ARG A 178 -3.03 17.84 19.82
CA ARG A 178 -3.36 16.44 19.52
C ARG A 178 -2.57 15.87 18.32
N ARG A 179 -2.12 16.71 17.40
CA ARG A 179 -1.30 16.33 16.23
C ARG A 179 0.11 15.87 16.61
N LYS A 180 0.55 16.13 17.85
CA LYS A 180 1.82 15.63 18.39
C LYS A 180 1.70 14.26 19.05
N LYS A 181 0.49 13.73 19.26
CA LYS A 181 0.25 12.52 20.07
C LYS A 181 1.18 11.35 19.72
N TYR A 182 1.38 11.11 18.43
CA TYR A 182 2.24 10.03 17.92
C TYR A 182 3.44 10.55 17.13
N LEU A 183 3.83 11.82 17.32
CA LEU A 183 4.95 12.42 16.61
C LEU A 183 6.26 12.00 17.30
N ILE A 184 6.85 10.91 16.80
CA ILE A 184 8.18 10.42 17.22
C ILE A 184 9.26 10.97 16.30
N GLU A 185 10.52 10.98 16.75
CA GLU A 185 11.64 11.42 15.92
C GLU A 185 11.93 10.39 14.82
N LEU A 186 11.80 10.80 13.56
CA LEU A 186 12.15 9.95 12.42
C LEU A 186 12.96 10.74 11.39
N ASN A 187 13.78 10.02 10.63
CA ASN A 187 14.51 10.60 9.52
C ASN A 187 13.61 10.68 8.26
N GLU A 188 13.15 11.89 7.92
CA GLU A 188 12.25 12.15 6.77
C GLU A 188 12.79 11.51 5.47
N ARG A 189 14.09 11.66 5.19
CA ARG A 189 14.72 11.09 3.98
C ARG A 189 14.69 9.56 3.97
N SER A 190 14.89 8.92 5.11
CA SER A 190 14.84 7.47 5.24
C SER A 190 13.43 6.95 5.00
N ILE A 191 12.43 7.57 5.64
CA ILE A 191 11.02 7.18 5.49
C ILE A 191 10.56 7.33 4.05
N LEU A 192 10.88 8.46 3.41
CA LEU A 192 10.47 8.69 2.02
C LEU A 192 11.08 7.64 1.08
N LYS A 193 12.32 7.20 1.33
CA LYS A 193 12.94 6.09 0.58
C LYS A 193 12.26 4.75 0.84
N GLU A 194 11.91 4.44 2.08
CA GLU A 194 11.22 3.18 2.43
C GLU A 194 9.80 3.15 1.85
N LEU A 195 9.03 4.24 1.99
CA LEU A 195 7.71 4.39 1.42
C LEU A 195 7.74 4.29 -0.10
N HIS A 196 8.66 4.99 -0.76
CA HIS A 196 8.80 4.90 -2.22
C HIS A 196 9.05 3.45 -2.66
N LYS A 197 9.94 2.71 -1.99
CA LYS A 197 10.21 1.31 -2.35
C LYS A 197 8.98 0.42 -2.15
N TYR A 198 8.28 0.60 -1.03
CA TYR A 198 7.05 -0.14 -0.72
C TYR A 198 5.98 0.07 -1.80
N SER A 199 5.60 1.33 -2.06
CA SER A 199 4.54 1.64 -3.02
C SER A 199 4.98 1.39 -4.47
N TYR A 200 6.28 1.45 -4.79
CA TYR A 200 6.81 1.08 -6.11
C TYR A 200 6.65 -0.42 -6.38
N ASP A 201 7.00 -1.25 -5.40
CA ASP A 201 6.89 -2.70 -5.52
C ASP A 201 5.43 -3.13 -5.65
N ASP A 202 4.46 -2.45 -5.05
CA ASP A 202 3.04 -2.80 -5.20
C ASP A 202 2.56 -2.67 -6.66
N VAL A 203 3.00 -1.66 -7.40
CA VAL A 203 2.72 -1.57 -8.84
C VAL A 203 3.48 -2.62 -9.64
N LEU A 204 4.72 -2.97 -9.28
CA LEU A 204 5.44 -4.07 -9.93
C LEU A 204 4.79 -5.43 -9.68
N LYS A 205 4.23 -5.66 -8.49
CA LYS A 205 3.45 -6.87 -8.21
C LYS A 205 2.21 -6.93 -9.10
N MET A 206 1.52 -5.81 -9.31
CA MET A 206 0.38 -5.75 -10.24
C MET A 206 0.80 -6.06 -11.67
N LEU A 207 1.91 -5.50 -12.13
CA LEU A 207 2.50 -5.82 -13.44
C LEU A 207 2.79 -7.32 -13.54
N HIS A 208 3.46 -7.89 -12.54
CA HIS A 208 3.83 -9.30 -12.53
C HIS A 208 2.63 -10.23 -12.62
N VAL A 209 1.55 -9.91 -11.91
CA VAL A 209 0.28 -10.64 -12.01
C VAL A 209 -0.34 -10.47 -13.39
N ALA A 210 -0.38 -9.24 -13.92
CA ALA A 210 -0.93 -8.96 -15.24
C ALA A 210 -0.16 -9.62 -16.39
N SER A 211 1.12 -9.93 -16.18
CA SER A 211 1.97 -10.58 -17.19
C SER A 211 1.94 -12.11 -17.14
N HIS A 212 1.28 -12.71 -16.14
CA HIS A 212 1.16 -14.17 -15.99
C HIS A 212 -0.30 -14.59 -15.67
N PRO A 213 -1.29 -14.20 -16.49
CA PRO A 213 -2.70 -14.48 -16.21
C PRO A 213 -3.00 -15.98 -16.03
N GLU A 214 -2.30 -16.83 -16.75
CA GLU A 214 -2.41 -18.29 -16.70
C GLU A 214 -1.99 -18.91 -15.36
N GLU A 215 -1.15 -18.23 -14.58
CA GLU A 215 -0.70 -18.75 -13.28
C GLU A 215 -1.59 -18.30 -12.11
N ILE A 216 -2.49 -17.34 -12.32
CA ILE A 216 -3.26 -16.71 -11.24
C ILE A 216 -4.11 -17.72 -10.48
N GLU A 217 -4.86 -18.57 -11.19
CA GLU A 217 -5.74 -19.56 -10.57
C GLU A 217 -4.93 -20.55 -9.72
N LYS A 218 -3.78 -20.99 -10.23
CA LYS A 218 -2.86 -21.86 -9.51
C LYS A 218 -2.35 -21.20 -8.23
N TRP A 219 -1.91 -19.93 -8.30
CA TRP A 219 -1.43 -19.21 -7.11
C TRP A 219 -2.54 -19.00 -6.08
N ILE A 220 -3.77 -18.72 -6.52
CA ILE A 220 -4.93 -18.59 -5.63
C ILE A 220 -5.22 -19.93 -4.93
N LYS A 221 -5.23 -21.03 -5.68
CA LYS A 221 -5.45 -22.38 -5.13
C LYS A 221 -4.37 -22.75 -4.11
N ASP A 222 -3.10 -22.54 -4.46
CA ASP A 222 -1.97 -22.79 -3.57
C ASP A 222 -2.07 -21.99 -2.26
N LEU A 223 -2.48 -20.73 -2.34
CA LEU A 223 -2.70 -19.89 -1.17
C LEU A 223 -3.88 -20.37 -0.32
N SER A 224 -4.97 -20.82 -0.94
CA SER A 224 -6.12 -21.38 -0.23
C SER A 224 -5.70 -22.63 0.55
N SER A 225 -4.99 -23.55 -0.09
CA SER A 225 -4.47 -24.78 0.54
C SER A 225 -3.54 -24.46 1.70
N LYS A 226 -2.62 -23.50 1.54
CA LYS A 226 -1.72 -23.07 2.62
C LYS A 226 -2.47 -22.45 3.80
N ARG A 227 -3.51 -21.66 3.55
CA ARG A 227 -4.34 -21.07 4.61
C ARG A 227 -5.10 -22.15 5.38
N GLU A 228 -5.67 -23.11 4.68
CA GLU A 228 -6.37 -24.23 5.33
C GLU A 228 -5.42 -25.07 6.17
N LEU A 229 -4.22 -25.37 5.65
CA LEU A 229 -3.19 -26.08 6.41
C LEU A 229 -2.79 -25.31 7.68
N ILE A 230 -2.56 -23.99 7.60
CA ILE A 230 -2.24 -23.18 8.78
C ILE A 230 -3.39 -23.18 9.79
N LYS A 231 -4.65 -23.13 9.33
CA LYS A 231 -5.83 -23.20 10.20
C LYS A 231 -5.89 -24.55 10.93
N GLN A 232 -5.66 -25.65 10.21
CA GLN A 232 -5.57 -26.99 10.79
C GLN A 232 -4.43 -27.09 11.81
N ILE A 233 -3.24 -26.57 11.49
CA ILE A 233 -2.09 -26.51 12.41
C ILE A 233 -2.43 -25.74 13.68
N ASN A 234 -3.06 -24.57 13.56
CA ASN A 234 -3.45 -23.76 14.71
C ASN A 234 -4.48 -24.47 15.59
N ASN A 235 -5.39 -25.26 15.00
CA ASN A 235 -6.36 -26.08 15.75
C ASN A 235 -5.70 -27.22 16.52
N LEU A 236 -4.56 -27.73 16.04
CA LEU A 236 -3.85 -28.86 16.65
C LEU A 236 -3.13 -28.50 17.97
N ASN A 237 -3.11 -27.22 18.36
CA ASN A 237 -2.40 -26.71 19.55
C ASN A 237 -0.99 -27.33 19.63
N LEU A 238 -0.21 -27.15 18.56
CA LEU A 238 1.13 -27.69 18.49
C LEU A 238 2.06 -26.89 19.42
N ASP A 239 2.90 -27.57 20.20
CA ASP A 239 3.99 -26.96 20.96
C ASP A 239 5.35 -27.49 20.49
N ASP A 240 6.42 -26.78 20.84
CA ASP A 240 7.79 -27.09 20.42
C ASP A 240 8.35 -28.41 20.99
N LYS A 241 7.59 -29.10 21.85
CA LYS A 241 7.97 -30.37 22.50
C LYS A 241 7.28 -31.59 21.90
N LEU A 242 6.32 -31.41 20.99
CA LEU A 242 5.61 -32.52 20.36
C LEU A 242 6.52 -33.30 19.41
N THR A 243 6.43 -34.64 19.47
CA THR A 243 7.10 -35.52 18.51
C THR A 243 6.28 -35.65 17.23
N ILE A 244 6.91 -36.12 16.14
CA ILE A 244 6.22 -36.44 14.89
C ILE A 244 5.07 -37.44 15.11
N LYS A 245 5.22 -38.36 16.07
CA LYS A 245 4.17 -39.33 16.43
C LYS A 245 2.96 -38.62 17.04
N ASP A 246 3.18 -37.71 17.99
CA ASP A 246 2.12 -36.95 18.64
C ASP A 246 1.36 -36.06 17.65
N ILE A 247 2.09 -35.47 16.69
CA ILE A 247 1.48 -34.68 15.61
C ILE A 247 0.58 -35.58 14.73
N LYS A 248 1.04 -36.78 14.36
CA LYS A 248 0.25 -37.73 13.57
C LYS A 248 -1.00 -38.19 14.32
N GLU A 249 -0.89 -38.52 15.61
CA GLU A 249 -2.04 -38.92 16.43
C GLU A 249 -3.06 -37.78 16.56
N LYS A 250 -2.61 -36.54 16.78
CA LYS A 250 -3.51 -35.38 16.82
C LYS A 250 -4.20 -35.11 15.48
N ILE A 251 -3.55 -35.38 14.34
CA ILE A 251 -4.16 -35.26 13.00
C ILE A 251 -5.26 -36.31 12.80
N TRP A 252 -5.04 -37.55 13.24
CA TRP A 252 -6.02 -38.64 13.09
C TRP A 252 -7.22 -38.54 14.04
N ASN A 253 -7.09 -37.77 15.13
CA ASN A 253 -8.14 -37.55 16.12
C ASN A 253 -9.04 -36.32 15.83
N LEU A 254 -8.88 -35.68 14.66
CA LEU A 254 -9.75 -34.62 14.12
C LEU A 254 -10.75 -35.19 13.12
#